data_AF-A0AAE2EK09-F1
#
_entry.id   AF-A0AAE2EK09-F1
#
_cell.length_a   1.000
_cell.length_b   1.000
_cell.length_c   1.000
_cell.angle_alpha   90.00
_cell.angle_beta   90.00
_cell.angle_gamma   90.00
#
_symmetry.space_group_name_H-M   'P 1'
#
loop_
_entity.id
_entity.type
_entity.pdbx_description
1 polymer ?
#
loop_
_entity_poly.entity_id
_entity_poly.type
_entity_poly.pdbx_seq_one_letter_code
_entity_poly.pdbx_strand_id
1 'polypeptide(L)'
;MIRPKDRITTSQTAVIVTSFLLATGILTLPRTSVAEVKTPDVWIALLLGGLIALTAGIIIVALSRQFPEKTFYQYCGEIVGKPIGGLLSL
;
A
#
# COMPACT_ATOMS: atom_id res chain seq x y z
N MET A 1 -7.59 24.71 8.18
CA MET A 1 -6.15 24.77 8.52
C MET A 1 -5.84 23.61 9.47
N ILE A 2 -5.02 22.65 9.03
CA ILE A 2 -4.62 21.49 9.84
C ILE A 2 -3.59 21.98 10.87
N ARG A 3 -3.80 21.72 12.16
CA ARG A 3 -2.90 22.21 13.21
C ARG A 3 -1.58 21.42 13.12
N PRO A 4 -0.41 22.03 13.37
CA PRO A 4 0.88 21.34 13.27
C PRO A 4 1.02 20.10 14.19
N LYS A 5 0.17 20.01 15.22
CA LYS A 5 0.07 18.85 16.13
C LYS A 5 -0.66 17.64 15.53
N ASP A 6 -1.39 17.83 14.42
CA ASP A 6 -2.13 16.77 13.71
C ASP A 6 -1.30 16.17 12.54
N ARG A 7 -0.05 16.61 12.35
CA ARG A 7 0.86 16.06 11.35
C ARG A 7 1.73 14.95 11.95
N ILE A 8 1.61 13.77 11.38
CA ILE A 8 2.56 12.67 11.59
C ILE A 8 3.84 12.97 10.84
N THR A 9 4.97 12.84 11.53
CA THR A 9 6.30 12.96 10.92
C THR A 9 6.60 11.74 10.03
N THR A 10 7.47 11.89 9.05
CA THR A 10 7.85 10.80 8.13
C THR A 10 8.30 9.54 8.87
N SER A 11 9.06 9.71 9.95
CA SER A 11 9.51 8.59 10.79
C SER A 11 8.34 7.91 11.52
N GLN A 12 7.37 8.69 12.03
CA GLN A 12 6.16 8.12 12.65
C GLN A 12 5.30 7.35 11.64
N THR A 13 5.12 7.91 10.43
CA THR A 13 4.43 7.21 9.34
C THR A 13 5.16 5.92 8.97
N ALA A 14 6.48 5.95 8.82
CA ALA A 14 7.27 4.77 8.50
C ALA A 14 7.13 3.67 9.56
N VAL A 15 7.16 4.04 10.84
CA VAL A 15 6.95 3.09 11.96
C VAL A 15 5.56 2.48 11.89
N ILE A 16 4.50 3.28 11.74
CA ILE A 16 3.11 2.80 11.68
C ILE A 16 2.92 1.85 10.49
N VAL A 17 3.38 2.24 9.30
CA VAL A 17 3.27 1.42 8.08
C VAL A 17 4.04 0.12 8.23
N THR A 18 5.26 0.16 8.77
CA THR A 18 6.07 -1.04 8.99
C THR A 18 5.43 -1.98 10.01
N SER A 19 4.93 -1.46 11.14
CA SER A 19 4.21 -2.27 12.12
C SER A 19 2.97 -2.95 11.53
N PHE A 20 2.23 -2.25 10.68
CA PHE A 20 1.06 -2.82 10.00
C PHE A 20 1.44 -3.91 8.98
N LEU A 21 2.51 -3.68 8.20
CA LEU A 21 3.05 -4.65 7.26
C LEU A 21 3.60 -5.90 7.97
N LEU A 22 4.25 -5.75 9.12
CA LEU A 22 4.72 -6.90 9.91
C LEU A 22 3.53 -7.70 10.46
N ALA A 23 2.51 -7.02 10.98
CA ALA A 23 1.31 -7.68 11.50
C ALA A 23 0.59 -8.50 10.41
N THR A 24 0.36 -7.93 9.24
CA THR A 24 -0.33 -8.61 8.12
C THR A 24 0.58 -9.61 7.41
N GLY A 25 1.84 -9.24 7.16
CA GLY A 25 2.82 -10.00 6.41
C GLY A 25 3.35 -11.24 7.10
N ILE A 26 3.52 -11.21 8.43
CA ILE A 26 4.10 -12.34 9.18
C ILE A 26 3.02 -13.20 9.83
N LEU A 27 1.90 -12.63 10.28
CA LEU A 27 0.89 -13.40 11.00
C LEU A 27 -0.17 -14.01 10.07
N THR A 28 -0.55 -13.32 9.00
CA THR A 28 -1.66 -13.76 8.13
C THR A 28 -1.16 -14.61 6.96
N LEU A 29 -0.18 -14.11 6.22
CA LEU A 29 0.29 -14.71 4.96
C LEU A 29 0.90 -16.13 5.11
N PRO A 30 1.80 -16.42 6.07
CA PRO A 30 2.36 -17.76 6.22
C PRO A 30 1.30 -18.77 6.68
N ARG A 31 0.39 -18.35 7.56
CA ARG A 31 -0.65 -19.22 8.11
C ARG A 31 -1.64 -19.67 7.04
N THR A 32 -2.10 -18.75 6.19
CA THR A 32 -3.06 -19.08 5.13
C THR A 32 -2.39 -19.81 3.97
N SER A 33 -1.21 -19.37 3.56
CA SER A 33 -0.53 -19.91 2.37
C SER A 33 0.04 -21.31 2.61
N VAL A 34 0.58 -21.60 3.79
CA VAL A 34 1.07 -22.96 4.12
C VAL A 34 -0.09 -23.95 4.26
N ALA A 35 -1.24 -23.50 4.79
CA ALA A 35 -2.42 -24.35 4.93
C ALA A 35 -3.03 -24.74 3.56
N GLU A 36 -3.01 -23.82 2.59
CA GLU A 36 -3.58 -24.01 1.26
C GLU A 36 -2.64 -24.78 0.32
N VAL A 37 -1.36 -24.39 0.25
CA VAL A 37 -0.48 -24.82 -0.85
C VAL A 37 0.15 -26.21 -0.56
N LYS A 38 0.17 -26.67 0.70
CA LYS A 38 0.70 -27.98 1.16
C LYS A 38 2.13 -28.35 0.71
N THR A 39 2.79 -27.51 -0.08
CA THR A 39 4.19 -27.63 -0.51
C THR A 39 5.06 -26.64 0.24
N PRO A 40 6.30 -26.99 0.58
CA PRO A 40 7.21 -26.11 1.32
C PRO A 40 7.66 -24.86 0.54
N ASP A 41 7.37 -24.75 -0.76
CA ASP A 41 7.86 -23.70 -1.65
C ASP A 41 7.08 -22.36 -1.59
N VAL A 42 6.24 -22.16 -0.56
CA VAL A 42 5.39 -20.96 -0.36
C VAL A 42 6.19 -19.64 -0.35
N TRP A 43 7.44 -19.68 0.09
CA TRP A 43 8.34 -18.51 0.14
C TRP A 43 8.56 -17.88 -1.24
N ILE A 44 8.48 -18.65 -2.33
CA ILE A 44 8.61 -18.14 -3.71
C ILE A 44 7.41 -17.27 -4.07
N ALA A 45 6.19 -17.74 -3.76
CA ALA A 45 4.97 -16.96 -3.97
C ALA A 45 4.97 -15.67 -3.15
N LEU A 46 5.50 -15.71 -1.92
CA LEU A 46 5.66 -14.54 -1.08
C LEU A 46 6.64 -13.51 -1.68
N LEU A 47 7.79 -13.96 -2.19
CA LEU A 47 8.75 -13.09 -2.89
C LEU A 47 8.14 -12.46 -4.15
N LEU A 48 7.41 -13.25 -4.94
CA LEU A 48 6.78 -12.78 -6.17
C LEU A 48 5.67 -11.77 -5.88
N GLY A 49 4.83 -12.03 -4.86
CA GLY A 49 3.83 -11.09 -4.38
C GLY A 49 4.44 -9.80 -3.83
N GLY A 50 5.55 -9.91 -3.09
CA GLY A 50 6.33 -8.77 -2.63
C GLY A 50 6.88 -7.91 -3.78
N LEU A 51 7.39 -8.54 -4.84
CA LEU A 51 7.89 -7.83 -6.02
C LEU A 51 6.79 -7.05 -6.75
N ILE A 52 5.61 -7.67 -6.89
CA ILE A 52 4.44 -7.01 -7.49
C ILE A 52 4.02 -5.82 -6.64
N ALA A 53 3.94 -5.99 -5.31
CA ALA A 53 3.59 -4.93 -4.38
C ALA A 53 4.60 -3.77 -4.39
N LEU A 54 5.91 -4.07 -4.46
CA LEU A 54 6.95 -3.05 -4.61
C LEU A 54 6.78 -2.25 -5.91
N THR A 55 6.51 -2.95 -7.01
CA THR A 55 6.29 -2.30 -8.31
C THR A 55 5.10 -1.35 -8.27
N ALA A 56 3.98 -1.80 -7.67
CA ALA A 56 2.81 -0.94 -7.46
C ALA A 56 3.11 0.25 -6.53
N GLY A 57 3.86 0.02 -5.45
CA GLY A 57 4.30 1.07 -4.53
C GLY A 57 5.14 2.14 -5.22
N ILE A 58 6.07 1.76 -6.09
CA ILE A 58 6.89 2.69 -6.87
C ILE A 58 6.00 3.54 -7.79
N ILE A 59 5.03 2.94 -8.46
CA ILE A 59 4.08 3.67 -9.32
C ILE A 59 3.29 4.70 -8.50
N ILE A 60 2.76 4.31 -7.34
CA ILE A 60 2.00 5.21 -6.46
C ILE A 60 2.87 6.37 -5.98
N VAL A 61 4.12 6.10 -5.61
CA VAL A 61 5.07 7.14 -5.18
C VAL A 61 5.41 8.07 -6.34
N ALA A 62 5.64 7.53 -7.54
CA ALA A 62 5.92 8.33 -8.74
C ALA A 62 4.76 9.28 -9.07
N LEU A 63 3.53 8.77 -9.06
CA LEU A 63 2.31 9.58 -9.24
C LEU A 63 2.16 10.64 -8.14
N SER A 64 2.38 10.28 -6.89
CA SER A 64 2.27 11.22 -5.76
C SER A 64 3.32 12.35 -5.85
N ARG A 65 4.51 12.07 -6.40
CA ARG A 65 5.54 13.10 -6.66
C ARG A 65 5.17 13.99 -7.84
N GLN A 66 4.42 13.48 -8.81
CA GLN A 66 3.94 14.24 -9.96
C GLN A 66 2.75 15.16 -9.61
N PHE A 67 1.95 14.79 -8.60
CA PHE A 67 0.82 15.57 -8.09
C PHE A 67 0.97 15.92 -6.59
N PRO A 68 1.98 16.72 -6.19
CA PRO A 68 2.31 16.97 -4.79
C PRO A 68 1.22 17.72 -4.00
N GLU A 69 0.32 18.43 -4.68
CA GLU A 69 -0.78 19.17 -4.06
C GLU A 69 -2.11 18.39 -4.00
N LYS A 70 -2.15 17.17 -4.57
CA LYS A 70 -3.37 16.36 -4.64
C LYS A 70 -3.23 15.10 -3.79
N THR A 71 -4.29 14.74 -3.07
CA THR A 71 -4.32 13.47 -2.34
C THR A 71 -4.51 12.31 -3.30
N PHE A 72 -4.22 11.08 -2.83
CA PHE A 72 -4.46 9.84 -3.60
C PHE A 72 -5.85 9.82 -4.23
N TYR A 73 -6.89 10.13 -3.44
CA TYR A 73 -8.27 10.18 -3.93
C TYR A 73 -8.51 11.23 -5.04
N GLN A 74 -7.80 12.36 -4.99
CA GLN A 74 -7.94 13.44 -5.97
C GLN A 74 -7.24 13.12 -7.29
N TYR A 75 -5.99 12.67 -7.25
CA TYR A 75 -5.29 12.34 -8.50
C TYR A 75 -5.74 11.00 -9.09
N CYS A 76 -6.21 10.03 -8.29
CA CYS A 76 -6.78 8.79 -8.83
C CYS A 76 -8.01 9.07 -9.69
N GLY A 77 -8.87 10.03 -9.31
CA GLY A 77 -10.02 10.43 -10.12
C GLY A 77 -9.64 11.12 -11.44
N GLU A 78 -8.50 11.83 -11.48
CA GLU A 78 -7.99 12.45 -12.71
C GLU A 78 -7.30 11.47 -13.65
N ILE A 79 -6.58 10.48 -13.10
CA ILE A 79 -5.84 9.49 -13.88
C ILE A 79 -6.75 8.39 -14.42
N VAL A 80 -7.68 7.90 -13.60
CA VAL A 80 -8.57 6.77 -13.96
C VAL A 80 -9.92 7.25 -14.53
N GLY A 81 -10.25 8.51 -14.35
CA GLY A 81 -11.48 9.14 -14.87
C GLY A 81 -12.67 9.10 -13.90
N LYS A 82 -13.60 10.03 -14.10
CA LYS A 82 -14.77 10.32 -13.22
C LYS A 82 -15.61 9.12 -12.76
N PRO A 83 -15.96 8.10 -13.59
CA PRO A 83 -16.81 7.00 -13.12
C PRO A 83 -16.09 6.06 -12.14
N ILE A 84 -14.79 5.79 -12.33
CA ILE A 84 -14.01 4.91 -11.47
C ILE A 84 -13.45 5.68 -10.27
N GLY A 85 -13.09 6.95 -10.46
CA GLY A 85 -12.69 7.86 -9.39
C GLY A 85 -13.78 8.06 -8.33
N GLY A 86 -15.05 8.18 -8.75
CA GLY A 86 -16.18 8.27 -7.82
C GLY A 86 -16.46 6.99 -7.04
N LEU A 87 -16.08 5.82 -7.58
CA LEU A 87 -16.24 4.53 -6.89
C LEU A 87 -15.10 4.26 -5.89
N LEU A 88 -13.89 4.75 -6.20
CA LEU A 88 -12.71 4.67 -5.35
C LEU A 88 -12.66 5.75 -4.25
N SER A 89 -13.38 6.87 -4.44
CA SER A 89 -13.49 7.95 -3.45
C SER A 89 -14.72 7.87 -2.55
N LEU A 90 -15.55 6.83 -2.71
CA LEU A 90 -16.68 6.53 -1.84
C LEU A 90 -16.22 5.57 -0.73
#